data_AF-A0A7Y0GVK7-F1
#
_entry.id   AF-A0A7Y0GVK7-F1
#
_cell.length_a   1.000
_cell.length_b   1.000
_cell.length_c   1.000
_cell.angle_alpha   90.00
_cell.angle_beta   90.00
_cell.angle_gamma   90.00
#
_symmetry.space_group_name_H-M   'P 1'
#
loop_
_entity.id
_entity.type
_entity.pdbx_description
1 polymer ?
#
loop_
_entity_poly.entity_id
_entity_poly.type
_entity_poly.pdbx_seq_one_letter_code
_entity_poly.pdbx_strand_id
1 'polypeptide(L)'
;MERLDDEISDNVRNALARFLAVRACGHIEFLFDECLATYVESHSHPNVAAYVRSGLFTGRNPWPNDLARRMSRINILWSQELDELFDENDELLRREVSFLVDRRNKIAHGQNEGMQIRKSLDLADHALSIGDWISERLDPRH
;
A
#
# COMPACT_ATOMS: atom_id res chain seq x y z
N MET A 1 -1.25 -17.26 38.81
CA MET A 1 -1.57 -16.57 37.55
C MET A 1 -0.32 -16.66 36.69
N GLU A 2 -0.22 -17.79 36.00
CA GLU A 2 0.91 -18.19 35.16
C GLU A 2 0.93 -17.26 33.94
N ARG A 3 2.07 -16.64 33.65
CA ARG A 3 2.25 -15.74 32.51
C ARG A 3 2.02 -16.55 31.24
N LEU A 4 1.01 -16.17 30.45
CA LEU A 4 0.83 -16.58 29.05
C LEU A 4 1.93 -16.00 28.12
N ASP A 5 3.10 -15.68 28.67
CA ASP A 5 4.28 -15.19 27.92
C ASP A 5 5.16 -16.36 27.45
N ASP A 6 4.72 -17.61 27.61
CA ASP A 6 5.36 -18.80 27.04
C ASP A 6 5.24 -18.77 25.50
N GLU A 7 6.28 -18.17 24.92
CA GLU A 7 6.88 -18.39 23.60
C GLU A 7 5.90 -18.74 22.48
N ILE A 8 5.35 -17.70 21.85
CA ILE A 8 5.05 -17.80 20.42
C ILE A 8 6.36 -18.22 19.73
N SER A 9 6.40 -19.45 19.24
CA SER A 9 7.51 -20.00 18.46
C SER A 9 7.94 -19.01 17.38
N ASP A 10 9.25 -18.90 17.15
CA ASP A 10 9.81 -18.05 16.09
C ASP A 10 9.17 -18.29 14.72
N ASN A 11 8.74 -19.53 14.46
CA ASN A 11 8.00 -19.88 13.24
C ASN A 11 6.66 -19.13 13.13
N VAL A 12 5.91 -19.06 14.23
CA VAL A 12 4.62 -18.35 14.28
C VAL A 12 4.85 -16.84 14.19
N ARG A 13 5.86 -16.31 14.90
CA ARG A 13 6.26 -14.90 14.81
C ARG A 13 6.59 -14.49 13.38
N ASN A 14 7.39 -15.31 12.70
CA ASN A 14 7.79 -15.08 11.33
C ASN A 14 6.62 -15.22 10.35
N ALA A 15 5.70 -16.17 10.58
CA ALA A 15 4.48 -16.30 9.78
C ALA A 15 3.57 -15.07 9.92
N LEU A 16 3.40 -14.54 11.14
CA LEU A 16 2.63 -13.32 11.39
C LEU A 16 3.28 -12.09 10.76
N ALA A 17 4.60 -11.95 10.85
CA ALA A 17 5.34 -10.86 10.22
C ALA A 17 5.14 -10.87 8.69
N ARG A 18 5.27 -12.05 8.06
CA ARG A 18 4.99 -12.24 6.63
C ARG A 18 3.55 -11.91 6.26
N PHE A 19 2.59 -12.38 7.05
CA PHE A 19 1.18 -12.05 6.87
C PHE A 19 0.95 -10.54 6.91
N LEU A 20 1.51 -9.84 7.89
CA LEU A 20 1.37 -8.39 8.02
C LEU A 20 1.93 -7.67 6.80
N ALA A 21 3.12 -8.03 6.29
CA ALA A 21 3.66 -7.43 5.08
C ALA A 21 2.78 -7.67 3.85
N VAL A 22 2.23 -8.88 3.68
CA VAL A 22 1.28 -9.16 2.59
C VAL A 22 0.04 -8.28 2.73
N ARG A 23 -0.49 -8.12 3.95
CA ARG A 23 -1.67 -7.28 4.21
C ARG A 23 -1.38 -5.79 4.03
N ALA A 24 -0.23 -5.30 4.45
CA ALA A 24 0.19 -3.91 4.26
C ALA A 24 0.35 -3.58 2.77
N CYS A 25 0.96 -4.47 1.99
CA CYS A 25 1.07 -4.31 0.54
C CYS A 25 -0.32 -4.29 -0.11
N GLY A 26 -1.19 -5.25 0.24
CA GLY A 26 -2.56 -5.29 -0.28
C GLY A 26 -3.42 -4.10 0.17
N HIS A 27 -3.14 -3.52 1.34
CA HIS A 27 -3.84 -2.33 1.84
C HIS A 27 -3.60 -1.12 0.93
N ILE A 28 -2.35 -0.82 0.56
CA ILE A 28 -2.03 0.30 -0.34
C ILE A 28 -2.74 0.14 -1.69
N GLU A 29 -2.67 -1.06 -2.27
CA GLU A 29 -3.29 -1.36 -3.57
C GLU A 29 -4.81 -1.18 -3.53
N PHE A 30 -5.46 -1.83 -2.57
CA PHE A 30 -6.91 -1.81 -2.43
C PHE A 30 -7.42 -0.41 -2.09
N LEU A 31 -6.77 0.28 -1.16
CA LEU A 31 -7.17 1.62 -0.75
C LEU A 31 -7.05 2.61 -1.92
N PHE A 32 -5.96 2.55 -2.69
CA PHE A 32 -5.81 3.41 -3.87
C PHE A 32 -6.96 3.20 -4.85
N ASP A 33 -7.30 1.96 -5.17
CA ASP A 33 -8.40 1.63 -6.07
C ASP A 33 -9.75 2.10 -5.54
N GLU A 34 -10.03 1.87 -4.26
CA GLU A 34 -11.31 2.21 -3.63
C GLU A 34 -11.49 3.74 -3.51
N CYS A 35 -10.45 4.46 -3.06
CA CYS A 35 -10.45 5.91 -3.02
C CYS A 35 -10.65 6.51 -4.41
N LEU A 36 -9.96 5.99 -5.43
CA LEU A 36 -10.09 6.47 -6.79
C LEU A 36 -11.48 6.21 -7.37
N ALA A 37 -12.03 5.01 -7.15
CA ALA A 37 -13.39 4.67 -7.58
C ALA A 37 -14.40 5.65 -6.97
N THR A 38 -14.32 5.86 -5.65
CA THR A 38 -15.24 6.72 -4.90
C THR A 38 -15.11 8.19 -5.31
N TYR A 39 -13.88 8.66 -5.51
CA TYR A 39 -13.62 10.03 -5.98
C TYR A 39 -14.21 10.28 -7.38
N VAL A 40 -14.03 9.34 -8.32
CA VAL A 40 -14.56 9.52 -9.68
C VAL A 40 -16.08 9.37 -9.71
N GLU A 41 -16.66 8.51 -8.88
CA GLU A 41 -18.12 8.37 -8.75
C GLU A 41 -18.80 9.65 -8.24
N SER A 42 -18.13 10.43 -7.40
CA SER A 42 -18.63 11.71 -6.87
C SER A 42 -18.41 12.90 -7.81
N HIS A 43 -17.36 12.86 -8.64
CA HIS A 43 -16.92 14.01 -9.45
C HIS A 43 -17.12 13.89 -10.95
N SER A 44 -17.66 12.78 -11.45
CA SER A 44 -17.81 12.56 -12.89
C SER A 44 -19.19 12.01 -13.27
N HIS A 45 -19.49 12.06 -14.56
CA HIS A 45 -20.71 11.45 -15.09
C HIS A 45 -20.69 9.92 -14.86
N PRO A 46 -21.83 9.26 -14.54
CA PRO A 46 -21.86 7.83 -14.22
C PRO A 46 -21.16 6.90 -15.24
N ASN A 47 -21.28 7.20 -16.54
CA ASN A 47 -20.59 6.44 -17.59
C ASN A 47 -19.06 6.57 -17.55
N VAL A 48 -18.53 7.73 -17.16
CA VAL A 48 -17.09 7.95 -16.98
C VAL A 48 -16.60 7.19 -15.74
N ALA A 49 -17.33 7.29 -14.63
CA ALA A 49 -17.05 6.53 -13.42
C ALA A 49 -17.04 5.02 -13.67
N ALA A 50 -18.04 4.50 -14.39
CA ALA A 50 -18.11 3.09 -14.77
C ALA A 50 -16.92 2.66 -15.63
N TYR A 51 -16.50 3.50 -16.59
CA TYR A 51 -15.31 3.23 -17.40
C TYR A 51 -14.04 3.16 -16.55
N VAL A 52 -13.82 4.14 -15.66
CA VAL A 52 -12.64 4.14 -14.78
C VAL A 52 -12.65 2.91 -13.88
N ARG A 53 -13.77 2.63 -13.20
CA ARG A 53 -13.93 1.48 -12.29
C ARG A 53 -13.63 0.16 -12.98
N SER A 54 -13.97 0.01 -14.26
CA SER A 54 -13.70 -1.21 -15.02
C SER A 54 -12.20 -1.53 -15.18
N GLY A 55 -11.32 -0.54 -15.02
CA GLY A 55 -9.86 -0.69 -15.10
C GLY A 55 -9.14 -0.81 -13.76
N LEU A 56 -9.86 -0.77 -12.62
CA LEU A 56 -9.31 -0.87 -11.26
C LEU A 56 -9.30 -2.33 -10.78
N PHE A 57 -8.69 -2.60 -9.61
CA PHE A 57 -8.66 -3.90 -8.96
C PHE A 57 -8.02 -5.02 -9.80
N THR A 58 -6.97 -4.66 -10.54
CA THR A 58 -6.28 -5.57 -11.48
C THR A 58 -5.15 -6.38 -10.85
N GLY A 59 -4.95 -6.32 -9.52
CA GLY A 59 -3.92 -7.11 -8.83
C GLY A 59 -2.50 -6.58 -9.00
N ARG A 60 -2.34 -5.28 -9.31
CA ARG A 60 -1.04 -4.67 -9.56
C ARG A 60 -0.34 -4.33 -8.26
N ASN A 61 0.93 -4.74 -8.18
CA ASN A 61 1.83 -4.33 -7.11
C ASN A 61 1.88 -2.79 -6.95
N PRO A 62 1.75 -2.27 -5.72
CA PRO A 62 1.78 -0.83 -5.44
C PRO A 62 3.22 -0.31 -5.42
N TRP A 63 3.96 -0.46 -6.52
CA TRP A 63 5.29 0.14 -6.64
C TRP A 63 5.19 1.66 -6.58
N PRO A 64 6.15 2.38 -5.95
CA PRO A 64 6.12 3.85 -5.88
C PRO A 64 5.90 4.52 -7.25
N ASN A 65 6.68 4.10 -8.25
CA ASN A 65 6.55 4.61 -9.62
C ASN A 65 5.22 4.24 -10.28
N ASP A 66 4.63 3.10 -9.91
CA ASP A 66 3.32 2.70 -10.43
C ASP A 66 2.21 3.55 -9.80
N LEU A 67 2.29 3.84 -8.49
CA LEU A 67 1.36 4.70 -7.79
C LEU A 67 1.40 6.12 -8.35
N ALA A 68 2.58 6.71 -8.50
CA ALA A 68 2.76 8.03 -9.12
C ALA A 68 2.23 8.05 -10.57
N ARG A 69 2.62 7.08 -11.40
CA ARG A 69 2.11 6.96 -12.79
C ARG A 69 0.59 6.80 -12.86
N ARG A 70 -0.02 6.15 -11.88
CA ARG A 70 -1.48 6.01 -11.82
C ARG A 70 -2.12 7.32 -11.37
N MET A 71 -1.55 8.00 -10.38
CA MET A 71 -2.01 9.30 -9.90
C MET A 71 -1.95 10.37 -11.01
N SER A 72 -0.91 10.35 -11.85
CA SER A 72 -0.76 11.32 -12.95
C SER A 72 -1.86 11.23 -14.01
N ARG A 73 -2.54 10.08 -14.12
CA ARG A 73 -3.72 9.93 -15.00
C ARG A 73 -4.94 10.69 -14.49
N ILE A 74 -4.95 11.03 -13.20
CA ILE A 74 -6.02 11.77 -12.53
C ILE A 74 -5.62 13.24 -12.42
N ASN A 75 -4.46 13.49 -11.82
CA ASN A 75 -3.93 14.83 -11.64
C ASN A 75 -2.39 14.80 -11.62
N ILE A 76 -1.78 15.56 -12.54
CA ILE A 76 -0.32 15.63 -12.67
C ILE A 76 0.34 16.27 -11.44
N LEU A 77 -0.31 17.24 -10.79
CA LEU A 77 0.22 17.92 -9.60
C LEU A 77 0.24 16.95 -8.42
N TRP A 78 -0.82 16.17 -8.21
CA TRP A 78 -0.84 15.15 -7.16
C TRP A 78 0.19 14.04 -7.40
N SER A 79 0.48 13.71 -8.66
CA SER A 79 1.60 12.81 -8.95
C SER A 79 2.95 13.39 -8.52
N GLN A 80 3.18 14.69 -8.74
CA GLN A 80 4.41 15.36 -8.33
C GLN A 80 4.52 15.41 -6.81
N GLU A 81 3.44 15.78 -6.11
CA GLU A 81 3.39 15.75 -4.64
C GLU A 81 3.64 14.33 -4.09
N LEU A 82 3.13 13.29 -4.75
CA LEU A 82 3.37 11.91 -4.33
C LEU A 82 4.83 11.49 -4.56
N ASP A 83 5.44 11.89 -5.66
CA ASP A 83 6.87 11.64 -5.90
C ASP A 83 7.74 12.41 -4.89
N GLU A 84 7.39 13.64 -4.56
CA GLU A 84 8.05 14.43 -3.50
C GLU A 84 7.96 13.71 -2.14
N LEU A 85 6.77 13.24 -1.75
CA LEU A 85 6.59 12.43 -0.54
C LEU A 85 7.48 11.17 -0.53
N PHE A 86 7.65 10.52 -1.68
CA PHE A 86 8.52 9.36 -1.79
C PHE A 86 10.00 9.70 -1.67
N ASP A 87 10.41 10.88 -2.12
CA ASP A 87 11.80 11.33 -2.16
C ASP A 87 12.24 12.03 -0.86
N GLU A 88 11.29 12.39 0.00
CA GLU A 88 11.54 12.90 1.36
C GLU A 88 12.42 11.96 2.20
N ASN A 89 13.14 12.54 3.16
CA ASN A 89 13.97 11.82 4.13
C ASN A 89 14.96 10.84 3.47
N ASP A 90 15.66 11.32 2.43
CA ASP A 90 16.59 10.49 1.63
C ASP A 90 15.87 9.27 1.05
N GLU A 91 14.73 9.46 0.38
CA GLU A 91 13.94 8.39 -0.26
C GLU A 91 13.52 7.24 0.69
N LEU A 92 13.38 7.50 1.99
CA LEU A 92 13.07 6.45 2.99
C LEU A 92 11.79 5.71 2.59
N LEU A 93 10.71 6.43 2.34
CA LEU A 93 9.41 5.82 2.03
C LEU A 93 9.47 5.03 0.72
N ARG A 94 10.15 5.56 -0.30
CA ARG A 94 10.36 4.87 -1.59
C ARG A 94 11.06 3.53 -1.42
N ARG A 95 12.15 3.50 -0.64
CA ARG A 95 12.90 2.26 -0.36
C ARG A 95 12.07 1.25 0.42
N GLU A 96 11.35 1.71 1.44
CA GLU A 96 10.54 0.87 2.32
C GLU A 96 9.35 0.23 1.58
N VAL A 97 8.65 0.99 0.75
CA VAL A 97 7.55 0.47 -0.06
C VAL A 97 8.06 -0.49 -1.14
N SER A 98 9.16 -0.15 -1.80
CA SER A 98 9.77 -1.06 -2.78
C SER A 98 10.14 -2.38 -2.12
N PHE A 99 10.74 -2.33 -0.93
CA PHE A 99 11.02 -3.51 -0.12
C PHE A 99 9.74 -4.28 0.25
N LEU A 100 8.66 -3.59 0.66
CA LEU A 100 7.37 -4.21 0.98
C LEU A 100 6.81 -5.01 -0.20
N VAL A 101 6.81 -4.39 -1.39
CA VAL A 101 6.35 -5.03 -2.63
C VAL A 101 7.20 -6.24 -2.98
N ASP A 102 8.53 -6.11 -2.91
CA ASP A 102 9.45 -7.22 -3.12
C ASP A 102 9.17 -8.38 -2.17
N ARG A 103 8.99 -8.08 -0.87
CA ARG A 103 8.69 -9.10 0.14
C ARG A 103 7.36 -9.78 -0.13
N ARG A 104 6.31 -9.02 -0.46
CA ARG A 104 5.00 -9.58 -0.82
C ARG A 104 5.12 -10.54 -2.01
N ASN A 105 5.86 -10.15 -3.06
CA ASN A 105 6.07 -11.01 -4.24
C ASN A 105 6.76 -12.32 -3.86
N LYS A 106 7.85 -12.26 -3.12
CA LYS A 106 8.59 -13.46 -2.70
C LYS A 106 7.77 -14.38 -1.79
N ILE A 107 7.03 -13.81 -0.83
CA ILE A 107 6.12 -14.57 0.04
C ILE A 107 5.03 -15.25 -0.79
N ALA A 108 4.40 -14.54 -1.74
CA ALA A 108 3.37 -15.09 -2.61
C ALA A 108 3.90 -16.23 -3.51
N HIS A 109 5.17 -16.18 -3.90
CA HIS A 109 5.84 -17.25 -4.63
C HIS A 109 6.33 -18.41 -3.73
N GLY A 110 5.99 -18.42 -2.44
CA GLY A 110 6.33 -19.49 -1.51
C GLY A 110 7.81 -19.49 -1.08
N GLN A 111 8.54 -18.40 -1.32
CA GLN A 111 9.92 -18.29 -0.89
C GLN A 111 9.98 -18.06 0.63
N ASN A 112 10.85 -18.81 1.31
CA ASN A 112 11.02 -18.72 2.76
C ASN A 112 11.92 -17.51 3.11
N GLU A 113 11.38 -16.32 2.92
CA GLU A 113 12.02 -15.07 3.29
C GLU A 113 11.82 -14.82 4.79
N GLY A 114 12.93 -14.73 5.53
CA GLY A 114 12.90 -14.28 6.92
C GLY A 114 12.36 -12.86 7.02
N MET A 115 11.39 -12.63 7.89
CA MET A 115 10.87 -11.30 8.18
C MET A 115 10.87 -11.06 9.68
N GLN A 116 11.53 -9.98 10.09
CA GLN A 116 11.54 -9.56 11.49
C GLN A 116 10.23 -8.85 11.82
N ILE A 117 9.68 -9.10 13.01
CA ILE A 117 8.42 -8.48 13.47
C ILE A 117 8.51 -6.95 13.41
N ARG A 118 9.57 -6.35 13.98
CA ARG A 118 9.74 -4.90 13.97
C ARG A 118 9.68 -4.33 12.55
N LYS A 119 10.43 -4.93 11.62
CA LYS A 119 10.39 -4.52 10.21
C LYS A 119 8.99 -4.63 9.61
N SER A 120 8.24 -5.70 9.89
CA SER A 120 6.87 -5.82 9.37
C SER A 120 5.91 -4.76 9.93
N LEU A 121 6.12 -4.32 11.17
CA LEU A 121 5.36 -3.22 11.78
C LEU A 121 5.72 -1.88 11.12
N ASP A 122 7.02 -1.59 10.98
CA ASP A 122 7.50 -0.37 10.31
C ASP A 122 6.92 -0.25 8.89
N LEU A 123 6.90 -1.36 8.14
CA LEU A 123 6.32 -1.39 6.79
C LEU A 123 4.79 -1.19 6.79
N ALA A 124 4.09 -1.65 7.83
CA ALA A 124 2.67 -1.40 7.98
C ALA A 124 2.40 0.08 8.28
N ASP A 125 3.22 0.72 9.12
CA ASP A 125 3.12 2.15 9.40
C ASP A 125 3.39 2.99 8.15
N HIS A 126 4.39 2.63 7.35
CA HIS A 126 4.63 3.26 6.04
C HIS A 126 3.46 3.08 5.07
N ALA A 127 2.84 1.90 5.05
CA ALA A 127 1.65 1.64 4.23
C ALA A 127 0.46 2.50 4.66
N LEU A 128 0.25 2.67 5.97
CA LEU A 128 -0.78 3.56 6.52
C LEU A 128 -0.52 5.02 6.16
N SER A 129 0.73 5.50 6.30
CA SER A 129 1.08 6.88 5.94
C SER A 129 0.79 7.22 4.48
N ILE A 130 1.06 6.29 3.57
CA ILE A 130 0.70 6.45 2.15
C ILE A 130 -0.80 6.42 1.96
N GLY A 131 -1.48 5.54 2.70
CA GLY A 131 -2.93 5.45 2.66
C GLY A 131 -3.63 6.72 3.11
N ASP A 132 -3.16 7.32 4.20
CA ASP A 132 -3.64 8.60 4.70
C ASP A 132 -3.48 9.68 3.63
N TRP A 133 -2.28 9.81 3.05
CA TRP A 133 -2.01 10.77 1.97
C TRP A 133 -2.95 10.57 0.76
N ILE A 134 -3.15 9.33 0.32
CA ILE A 134 -4.06 9.01 -0.80
C ILE A 134 -5.49 9.41 -0.45
N SER A 135 -5.96 9.05 0.74
CA SER A 135 -7.33 9.28 1.17
C SER A 135 -7.68 10.76 1.31
N GLU A 136 -6.70 11.59 1.68
CA GLU A 136 -6.86 13.04 1.75
C GLU A 136 -7.03 13.68 0.36
N ARG A 137 -6.25 13.22 -0.64
CA ARG A 137 -6.30 13.76 -2.01
C ARG A 137 -7.49 13.26 -2.80
N LEU A 138 -7.88 12.00 -2.58
CA LEU A 138 -9.00 11.35 -3.25
C LEU A 138 -10.25 11.34 -2.35
N ASP A 139 -10.44 12.38 -1.53
CA ASP A 139 -11.65 12.54 -0.72
C ASP A 139 -12.85 12.85 -1.63
N PRO A 140 -13.90 12.02 -1.66
CA PRO A 140 -15.07 12.25 -2.51
C PRO A 140 -15.94 13.46 -2.08
N ARG A 141 -15.60 14.13 -0.98
CA ARG A 141 -16.34 15.28 -0.44
C ARG A 141 -15.73 16.63 -0.82
N HIS A 142 -14.50 16.64 -1.34
CA HIS A 142 -13.76 17.85 -1.71
C HIS A 142 -13.91 18.19 -3.19
#